data_AF-A0A6B2G326-F1
#
_entry.id   AF-A0A6B2G326-F1
#
_cell.length_a   1.000
_cell.length_b   1.000
_cell.length_c   1.000
_cell.angle_alpha   90.00
_cell.angle_beta   90.00
_cell.angle_gamma   90.00
#
_symmetry.space_group_name_H-M   'P 1'
#
loop_
_entity.id
_entity.type
_entity.pdbx_description
1 polymer ?
#
loop_
_entity_poly.entity_id
_entity_poly.type
_entity_poly.pdbx_seq_one_letter_code
_entity_poly.pdbx_strand_id
1 'polypeptide(L)'
;DDYKNIVYERIGVKKYIPAAGNLESRMKLRKNLKCHSFEWYLKNVATHIRVPGPTSTMRNAHTNKCLDVAENKNSGKYVLIFNCHNHGGNQKAFEILREGTIIYDELCLDLSKKDPGTKPTFYSCHSMGGNQQWIFLEGNLISHSVTNLCLKIDPKSKYLSTDICNANDPLQQFQFNYSE
;
A
#
# COMPACT_ATOMS: atom_id res chain seq x y z
N ASP A 1 4.21 -19.49 -14.41
CA ASP A 1 5.17 -18.67 -13.65
C ASP A 1 4.53 -18.30 -12.33
N ASP A 2 5.30 -17.79 -11.37
CA ASP A 2 4.86 -17.62 -9.98
C ASP A 2 4.01 -16.36 -9.75
N TYR A 3 4.04 -15.41 -10.69
CA TYR A 3 3.20 -14.20 -10.68
C TYR A 3 1.68 -14.47 -10.59
N LYS A 4 1.24 -15.69 -10.92
CA LYS A 4 -0.15 -16.13 -10.72
C LYS A 4 -0.58 -16.04 -9.24
N ASN A 5 0.34 -16.19 -8.29
CA ASN A 5 0.03 -16.17 -6.86
C ASN A 5 -0.46 -14.79 -6.41
N ILE A 6 0.11 -13.72 -6.97
CA ILE A 6 -0.33 -12.33 -6.72
C ILE A 6 -1.80 -12.16 -7.13
N VAL A 7 -2.17 -12.68 -8.31
CA VAL A 7 -3.55 -12.64 -8.81
C VAL A 7 -4.48 -13.48 -7.92
N TYR A 8 -4.02 -14.66 -7.52
CA TYR A 8 -4.78 -15.59 -6.67
C TYR A 8 -5.09 -15.00 -5.30
N GLU A 9 -4.14 -14.29 -4.70
CA GLU A 9 -4.28 -13.64 -3.40
C GLU A 9 -5.11 -12.36 -3.48
N ARG A 10 -4.85 -11.49 -4.45
CA ARG A 10 -5.55 -10.18 -4.55
C ARG A 10 -7.00 -10.29 -4.99
N ILE A 11 -7.28 -11.12 -5.98
CA ILE A 11 -8.62 -11.22 -6.59
C ILE A 11 -9.44 -12.36 -5.95
N GLY A 12 -8.83 -13.16 -5.07
CA GLY A 12 -9.52 -14.27 -4.41
C GLY A 12 -9.97 -15.36 -5.39
N VAL A 13 -9.26 -15.52 -6.51
CA VAL A 13 -9.66 -16.42 -7.61
C VAL A 13 -9.28 -17.88 -7.37
N LYS A 14 -8.65 -18.22 -6.23
CA LYS A 14 -8.32 -19.61 -5.87
C LYS A 14 -9.52 -20.55 -5.99
N LYS A 15 -10.72 -20.06 -5.63
CA LYS A 15 -11.98 -20.81 -5.74
C LYS A 15 -12.40 -21.16 -7.17
N TYR A 16 -11.89 -20.43 -8.18
CA TYR A 16 -12.20 -20.67 -9.59
C TYR A 16 -11.15 -21.51 -10.31
N ILE A 17 -10.02 -21.81 -9.69
CA ILE A 17 -8.96 -22.65 -10.27
C ILE A 17 -9.51 -24.02 -10.75
N PRO A 18 -10.37 -24.72 -9.99
CA PRO A 18 -10.94 -25.99 -10.45
C PRO A 18 -11.77 -25.86 -11.73
N ALA A 19 -12.40 -24.70 -11.97
CA ALA A 19 -13.21 -24.44 -13.16
C ALA A 19 -12.39 -24.11 -14.41
N ALA A 20 -11.08 -23.92 -14.29
CA ALA A 20 -10.20 -23.60 -15.42
C ALA A 20 -10.05 -24.76 -16.43
N GLY A 21 -10.41 -25.98 -16.04
CA GLY A 21 -10.34 -27.17 -16.90
C GLY A 21 -8.90 -27.62 -17.19
N ASN A 22 -8.75 -28.49 -18.21
CA ASN A 22 -7.44 -29.02 -18.59
C ASN A 22 -6.63 -28.01 -19.42
N LEU A 23 -5.46 -27.62 -18.93
CA LEU A 23 -4.54 -26.66 -19.56
C LEU A 23 -3.31 -27.31 -20.23
N GLU A 24 -3.23 -28.65 -20.29
CA GLU A 24 -2.08 -29.39 -20.79
C GLU A 24 -1.69 -28.99 -22.22
N SER A 25 -2.68 -28.85 -23.12
CA SER A 25 -2.44 -28.44 -24.51
C SER A 25 -1.81 -27.05 -24.61
N ARG A 26 -2.21 -26.12 -23.74
CA ARG A 26 -1.66 -24.75 -23.68
C ARG A 26 -0.24 -24.73 -23.10
N MET A 27 0.02 -25.54 -22.07
CA MET A 27 1.36 -25.70 -21.51
C MET A 27 2.33 -26.33 -22.54
N LYS A 28 1.89 -27.34 -23.28
CA LYS A 28 2.67 -27.98 -24.35
C LYS A 28 2.97 -27.00 -25.48
N LEU A 29 1.98 -26.21 -25.91
CA LEU A 29 2.17 -25.18 -26.92
C LEU A 29 3.25 -24.17 -26.52
N ARG A 30 3.19 -23.66 -25.28
CA ARG A 30 4.20 -22.73 -24.74
C ARG A 30 5.62 -23.31 -24.80
N LYS A 31 5.78 -24.59 -24.45
CA LYS A 31 7.06 -25.30 -24.49
C LYS A 31 7.57 -25.47 -25.91
N ASN A 32 6.70 -25.92 -26.83
CA ASN A 32 7.05 -26.15 -28.23
C ASN A 32 7.50 -24.87 -28.95
N LEU A 33 6.84 -23.75 -28.67
CA LEU A 33 7.17 -22.45 -29.23
C LEU A 33 8.36 -21.75 -28.55
N LYS A 34 8.94 -22.38 -27.51
CA LYS A 34 10.06 -21.81 -26.72
C LYS A 34 9.76 -20.38 -26.23
N CYS A 35 8.53 -20.13 -25.79
CA CYS A 35 8.12 -18.80 -25.33
C CYS A 35 8.94 -18.34 -24.12
N HIS A 36 9.18 -17.04 -24.04
CA HIS A 36 9.81 -16.41 -22.88
C HIS A 36 9.00 -16.56 -21.57
N SER A 37 9.65 -16.28 -20.44
CA SER A 37 9.00 -16.26 -19.13
C SER A 37 8.10 -15.03 -18.96
N PHE A 38 7.17 -15.08 -18.00
CA PHE A 38 6.38 -13.90 -17.68
C PHE A 38 7.23 -12.77 -17.07
N GLU A 39 8.30 -13.11 -16.36
CA GLU A 39 9.29 -12.14 -15.88
C GLU A 39 9.96 -11.40 -17.05
N TRP A 40 10.37 -12.12 -18.10
CA TRP A 40 10.93 -11.50 -19.29
C TRP A 40 9.91 -10.55 -19.93
N TYR A 41 8.65 -10.94 -20.02
CA TYR A 41 7.58 -10.08 -20.54
C TYR A 41 7.45 -8.77 -19.75
N LEU A 42 7.41 -8.83 -18.41
CA LEU A 42 7.33 -7.65 -17.55
C LEU A 42 8.56 -6.75 -17.68
N LYS A 43 9.76 -7.34 -17.84
CA LYS A 43 11.02 -6.59 -17.94
C LYS A 43 11.31 -6.01 -19.32
N ASN A 44 10.73 -6.54 -20.39
CA ASN A 44 11.09 -6.17 -21.77
C ASN A 44 9.93 -5.64 -22.61
N VAL A 45 8.68 -5.98 -22.28
CA VAL A 45 7.50 -5.60 -23.06
C VAL A 45 6.58 -4.69 -22.25
N ALA A 46 6.21 -5.11 -21.05
CA ALA A 46 5.29 -4.39 -20.18
C ALA A 46 6.02 -3.67 -19.03
N THR A 47 7.06 -2.91 -19.39
CA THR A 47 7.99 -2.28 -18.42
C THR A 47 7.35 -1.21 -17.54
N HIS A 48 6.19 -0.70 -17.95
CA HIS A 48 5.38 0.24 -17.17
C HIS A 48 4.53 -0.46 -16.10
N ILE A 49 4.35 -1.78 -16.18
CA ILE A 49 3.56 -2.54 -15.19
C ILE A 49 4.43 -2.78 -13.96
N ARG A 50 4.04 -2.16 -12.85
CA ARG A 50 4.64 -2.43 -11.54
C ARG A 50 4.10 -3.74 -10.99
N VAL A 51 4.99 -4.67 -10.67
CA VAL A 51 4.61 -5.87 -9.92
C VAL A 51 4.40 -5.48 -8.46
N PRO A 52 3.23 -5.76 -7.87
CA PRO A 52 3.01 -5.42 -6.49
C PRO A 52 3.91 -6.19 -5.52
N GLY A 53 4.36 -5.49 -4.48
CA GLY A 53 5.20 -6.04 -3.41
C GLY A 53 4.38 -6.58 -2.23
N PRO A 54 5.07 -7.00 -1.15
CA PRO A 54 4.41 -7.42 0.08
C PRO A 54 3.61 -6.26 0.67
N THR A 55 2.43 -6.56 1.21
CA THR A 55 1.56 -5.58 1.85
C THR A 55 1.70 -5.62 3.37
N SER A 56 1.36 -4.51 4.01
CA SER A 56 1.47 -4.33 5.45
C SER A 56 0.20 -3.73 6.04
N THR A 57 0.04 -3.95 7.33
CA THR A 57 -0.80 -3.11 8.20
C THR A 57 0.05 -1.96 8.74
N MET A 58 -0.47 -0.73 8.72
CA MET A 58 0.14 0.40 9.41
C MET A 58 -0.57 0.66 10.73
N ARG A 59 0.04 0.26 11.85
CA ARG A 59 -0.58 0.26 13.19
C ARG A 59 0.10 1.25 14.11
N ASN A 60 -0.68 2.07 14.80
CA ASN A 60 -0.24 2.77 15.99
C ASN A 60 -0.41 1.87 17.22
N ALA A 61 0.71 1.41 17.80
CA ALA A 61 0.68 0.42 18.89
C ALA A 61 -0.01 0.94 20.16
N HIS A 62 0.13 2.24 20.45
CA HIS A 62 -0.41 2.87 21.66
C HIS A 62 -1.93 2.96 21.67
N THR A 63 -2.53 3.28 20.52
CA THR A 63 -4.00 3.43 20.40
C THR A 63 -4.70 2.18 19.87
N ASN A 64 -3.93 1.19 19.42
CA ASN A 64 -4.42 0.04 18.67
C ASN A 64 -5.27 0.42 17.44
N LYS A 65 -4.96 1.57 16.82
CA LYS A 65 -5.58 2.03 15.58
C LYS A 65 -4.69 1.73 14.38
N CYS A 66 -5.33 1.38 13.28
CA CYS A 66 -4.71 1.11 12.00
C CYS A 66 -5.17 2.15 10.99
N LEU A 67 -4.31 2.45 10.01
CA LEU A 67 -4.76 3.14 8.81
C LEU A 67 -5.79 2.26 8.09
N ASP A 68 -6.81 2.92 7.57
CA ASP A 68 -7.97 2.28 6.96
C ASP A 68 -8.39 3.09 5.73
N VAL A 69 -8.94 2.40 4.73
CA VAL A 69 -9.44 3.01 3.50
C VAL A 69 -10.92 2.69 3.36
N ALA A 70 -11.73 3.73 3.13
CA ALA A 70 -13.16 3.55 2.89
C ALA A 70 -13.43 2.64 1.67
N GLU A 71 -14.56 1.93 1.65
CA GLU A 71 -14.93 1.01 0.57
C GLU A 71 -14.88 1.66 -0.83
N ASN A 72 -15.22 2.94 -0.93
CA ASN A 72 -15.12 3.69 -2.17
C ASN A 72 -13.70 4.26 -2.36
N LYS A 73 -12.93 3.60 -3.24
CA LYS A 73 -11.53 3.88 -3.57
C LYS A 73 -11.32 5.08 -4.53
N ASN A 74 -12.13 6.12 -4.44
CA ASN A 74 -11.95 7.31 -5.26
C ASN A 74 -10.72 8.12 -4.80
N SER A 75 -9.99 8.67 -5.78
CA SER A 75 -8.88 9.60 -5.52
C SER A 75 -9.35 10.83 -4.73
N GLY A 76 -8.50 11.33 -3.84
CA GLY A 76 -8.73 12.52 -3.02
C GLY A 76 -9.51 12.28 -1.72
N LYS A 77 -9.73 11.03 -1.32
CA LYS A 77 -10.38 10.72 -0.03
C LYS A 77 -9.37 10.77 1.11
N TYR A 78 -9.77 11.34 2.24
CA TYR A 78 -8.98 11.33 3.46
C TYR A 78 -8.75 9.90 3.97
N VAL A 79 -7.57 9.67 4.51
CA VAL A 79 -7.21 8.39 5.14
C VAL A 79 -7.97 8.23 6.45
N LEU A 80 -8.62 7.08 6.63
CA LEU A 80 -9.32 6.76 7.87
C LEU A 80 -8.35 6.17 8.90
N ILE A 81 -8.75 6.30 10.16
CA ILE A 81 -8.17 5.53 11.26
C ILE A 81 -9.29 4.73 11.92
N PHE A 82 -9.04 3.45 12.14
CA PHE A 82 -10.02 2.57 12.78
C PHE A 82 -9.32 1.57 13.69
N ASN A 83 -10.08 0.93 14.58
CA ASN A 83 -9.50 -0.11 15.43
C ASN A 83 -8.98 -1.24 14.54
N CYS A 84 -7.76 -1.70 14.82
CA CYS A 84 -7.16 -2.79 14.06
C CYS A 84 -7.99 -4.06 14.20
N HIS A 85 -8.56 -4.56 13.10
CA HIS A 85 -9.42 -5.77 13.14
C HIS A 85 -8.74 -7.03 12.63
N ASN A 86 -7.53 -6.94 12.07
CA ASN A 86 -6.73 -8.07 11.57
C ASN A 86 -7.39 -8.97 10.48
N HIS A 87 -8.63 -8.70 10.08
CA HIS A 87 -9.39 -9.43 9.05
C HIS A 87 -8.91 -9.23 7.60
N GLY A 88 -7.77 -8.57 7.37
CA GLY A 88 -7.31 -8.27 6.02
C GLY A 88 -8.00 -7.05 5.41
N GLY A 89 -8.16 -7.05 4.09
CA GLY A 89 -8.86 -6.02 3.36
C GLY A 89 -8.19 -4.65 3.42
N ASN A 90 -8.99 -3.62 3.66
CA ASN A 90 -8.63 -2.21 3.60
C ASN A 90 -7.61 -1.75 4.67
N GLN A 91 -7.32 -2.57 5.68
CA GLN A 91 -6.29 -2.30 6.70
C GLN A 91 -4.96 -3.04 6.47
N LYS A 92 -4.89 -4.01 5.54
CA LYS A 92 -3.69 -4.84 5.31
C LYS A 92 -3.12 -4.75 3.90
N ALA A 93 -3.56 -3.76 3.10
CA ALA A 93 -3.22 -3.65 1.69
C ALA A 93 -2.26 -2.50 1.37
N PHE A 94 -1.46 -2.06 2.36
CA PHE A 94 -0.49 -0.98 2.16
C PHE A 94 0.86 -1.53 1.69
N GLU A 95 1.27 -1.18 0.48
CA GLU A 95 2.63 -1.43 -0.02
C GLU A 95 3.52 -0.23 0.28
N ILE A 96 4.76 -0.50 0.69
CA ILE A 96 5.72 0.55 1.05
C ILE A 96 6.94 0.38 0.17
N LEU A 97 7.21 1.37 -0.67
CA LEU A 97 8.35 1.37 -1.56
C LEU A 97 9.60 1.93 -0.85
N ARG A 98 10.78 1.49 -1.27
CA ARG A 98 12.06 1.85 -0.64
C ARG A 98 12.34 3.34 -0.73
N GLU A 99 11.94 3.94 -1.83
CA GLU A 99 12.05 5.37 -2.07
C GLU A 99 11.17 6.17 -1.11
N GLY A 100 10.11 5.59 -0.51
CA GLY A 100 9.26 6.20 0.51
C GLY A 100 7.83 6.52 0.08
N THR A 101 7.36 5.91 -1.01
CA THR A 101 5.95 5.95 -1.40
C THR A 101 5.13 4.92 -0.64
N ILE A 102 4.01 5.33 -0.06
CA ILE A 102 3.04 4.45 0.62
C ILE A 102 1.83 4.29 -0.30
N ILE A 103 1.55 3.07 -0.75
CA ILE A 103 0.58 2.75 -1.79
C ILE A 103 -0.55 1.91 -1.20
N TYR A 104 -1.78 2.24 -1.56
CA TYR A 104 -2.95 1.39 -1.41
C TYR A 104 -3.58 1.19 -2.79
N ASP A 105 -3.55 -0.05 -3.30
CA ASP A 105 -4.02 -0.37 -4.66
C ASP A 105 -3.25 0.40 -5.75
N GLU A 106 -3.88 1.39 -6.39
CA GLU A 106 -3.27 2.31 -7.37
C GLU A 106 -3.13 3.76 -6.84
N LEU A 107 -3.44 3.97 -5.55
CA LEU A 107 -3.40 5.28 -4.91
C LEU A 107 -2.19 5.40 -3.97
N CYS A 108 -1.64 6.60 -3.91
CA CYS A 108 -0.50 6.96 -3.09
C CYS A 108 -0.93 7.89 -1.95
N LEU A 109 -0.32 7.72 -0.79
CA LEU A 109 -0.53 8.60 0.36
C LEU A 109 0.02 10.00 0.01
N ASP A 110 -0.86 10.99 0.02
CA ASP A 110 -0.62 12.34 -0.47
C ASP A 110 -0.88 13.37 0.63
N LEU A 111 0.00 14.37 0.73
CA LEU A 111 -0.20 15.53 1.60
C LEU A 111 -0.01 16.84 0.82
N SER A 112 -1.13 17.42 0.38
CA SER A 112 -1.10 18.62 -0.46
C SER A 112 -1.03 19.95 0.32
N LYS A 113 -1.32 19.96 1.64
CA LYS A 113 -1.23 21.17 2.48
C LYS A 113 -0.10 21.06 3.50
N LYS A 114 0.44 22.21 3.91
CA LYS A 114 1.68 22.29 4.70
C LYS A 114 1.47 22.53 6.19
N ASP A 115 0.24 22.80 6.63
CA ASP A 115 -0.05 23.16 8.02
C ASP A 115 -0.23 21.92 8.91
N PRO A 116 0.26 21.94 10.17
CA PRO A 116 -0.09 20.94 11.17
C PRO A 116 -1.61 20.76 11.29
N GLY A 117 -2.05 19.53 11.55
CA GLY A 117 -3.46 19.13 11.58
C GLY A 117 -4.05 18.81 10.20
N THR A 118 -3.27 18.98 9.11
CA THR A 118 -3.70 18.58 7.77
C THR A 118 -3.93 17.08 7.70
N LYS A 119 -5.02 16.68 7.02
CA LYS A 119 -5.39 15.28 6.79
C LYS A 119 -4.80 14.80 5.46
N PRO A 120 -3.95 13.76 5.45
CA PRO A 120 -3.52 13.13 4.22
C PRO A 120 -4.70 12.53 3.45
N THR A 121 -4.52 12.39 2.14
CA THR A 121 -5.47 11.70 1.25
C THR A 121 -4.79 10.54 0.54
N PHE A 122 -5.59 9.62 0.00
CA PHE A 122 -5.13 8.72 -1.05
C PHE A 122 -5.45 9.35 -2.41
N TYR A 123 -4.42 9.63 -3.20
CA TYR A 123 -4.53 10.25 -4.52
C TYR A 123 -3.88 9.38 -5.59
N SER A 124 -4.22 9.60 -6.87
CA SER A 124 -3.60 8.87 -7.98
C SER A 124 -2.07 8.99 -7.92
N CYS A 125 -1.38 7.84 -7.94
CA CYS A 125 0.07 7.80 -7.95
C CYS A 125 0.62 8.45 -9.22
N HIS A 126 1.56 9.39 -9.08
CA HIS A 126 2.18 10.06 -10.23
C HIS A 126 3.70 9.84 -10.33
N SER A 127 4.32 9.14 -9.37
CA SER A 127 5.74 8.74 -9.41
C SER A 127 6.75 9.91 -9.55
N MET A 128 6.37 11.14 -9.22
CA MET A 128 7.26 12.32 -9.27
C MET A 128 7.84 12.69 -7.91
N GLY A 129 7.57 11.90 -6.86
CA GLY A 129 7.95 12.21 -5.48
C GLY A 129 7.15 13.41 -4.92
N GLY A 130 7.80 14.27 -4.13
CA GLY A 130 7.17 15.49 -3.60
C GLY A 130 6.06 15.22 -2.59
N ASN A 131 4.82 15.61 -2.90
CA ASN A 131 3.68 15.48 -1.99
C ASN A 131 3.21 14.03 -1.75
N GLN A 132 3.75 13.06 -2.50
CA GLN A 132 3.50 11.61 -2.34
C GLN A 132 4.69 10.86 -1.75
N GLN A 133 5.65 11.60 -1.19
CA GLN A 133 6.93 11.09 -0.76
C GLN A 133 7.12 11.25 0.75
N TRP A 134 7.38 10.14 1.42
CA TRP A 134 7.53 10.04 2.87
C TRP A 134 8.93 9.54 3.25
N ILE A 135 9.36 9.85 4.47
CA ILE A 135 10.65 9.52 5.04
C ILE A 135 10.39 8.78 6.34
N PHE A 136 10.92 7.56 6.45
CA PHE A 136 10.84 6.75 7.65
C PHE A 136 12.00 7.10 8.59
N LEU A 137 11.68 7.72 9.72
CA LEU A 137 12.65 8.18 10.70
C LEU A 137 12.76 7.19 11.87
N GLU A 138 13.83 7.31 12.65
CA GLU A 138 13.96 6.60 13.92
C GLU A 138 12.76 6.87 14.85
N GLY A 139 12.45 5.90 15.73
CA GLY A 139 11.30 5.99 16.62
C GLY A 139 9.95 5.66 15.96
N ASN A 140 9.96 5.07 14.76
CA ASN A 140 8.76 4.70 13.97
C ASN A 140 7.94 5.91 13.50
N LEU A 141 8.60 7.03 13.22
CA LEU A 141 7.95 8.23 12.68
C LEU A 141 7.94 8.17 11.15
N ILE A 142 6.84 8.67 10.56
CA ILE A 142 6.66 8.75 9.12
C ILE A 142 6.50 10.21 8.76
N SER A 143 7.58 10.83 8.28
CA SER A 143 7.66 12.25 7.97
C SER A 143 7.40 12.53 6.49
N HIS A 144 6.65 13.58 6.19
CA HIS A 144 6.42 14.01 4.83
C HIS A 144 7.65 14.75 4.28
N SER A 145 8.17 14.32 3.13
CA SER A 145 9.47 14.78 2.61
C SER A 145 9.54 16.28 2.29
N VAL A 146 8.39 16.93 2.03
CA VAL A 146 8.36 18.36 1.66
C VAL A 146 8.07 19.27 2.86
N THR A 147 7.25 18.81 3.81
CA THR A 147 6.78 19.66 4.93
C THR A 147 7.43 19.32 6.26
N ASN A 148 8.13 18.17 6.34
CA ASN A 148 8.69 17.61 7.56
C ASN A 148 7.64 17.37 8.67
N LEU A 149 6.35 17.31 8.33
CA LEU A 149 5.30 16.92 9.27
C LEU A 149 5.22 15.40 9.35
N CYS A 150 5.00 14.88 10.55
CA CYS A 150 4.83 13.46 10.77
C CYS A 150 3.36 13.06 10.80
N LEU A 151 3.06 11.85 10.35
CA LEU A 151 1.74 11.25 10.53
C LEU A 151 1.38 11.17 12.02
N LYS A 152 0.11 11.38 12.34
CA LYS A 152 -0.41 11.36 13.71
C LYS A 152 -1.83 10.81 13.77
N ILE A 153 -2.10 9.98 14.77
CA ILE A 153 -3.47 9.64 15.17
C ILE A 153 -4.10 10.86 15.85
N ASP A 154 -5.19 11.37 15.29
CA ASP A 154 -6.05 12.35 15.96
C ASP A 154 -7.17 11.61 16.73
N PRO A 155 -7.13 11.55 18.08
CA PRO A 155 -8.14 10.83 18.86
C PRO A 155 -9.55 11.42 18.74
N LYS A 156 -9.68 12.68 18.29
CA LYS A 156 -10.96 13.39 18.14
C LYS A 156 -11.50 13.28 16.71
N SER A 157 -10.76 12.65 15.81
CA SER A 157 -11.17 12.46 14.42
C SER A 157 -11.23 10.98 14.06
N LYS A 158 -11.99 10.68 13.01
CA LYS A 158 -11.93 9.38 12.32
C LYS A 158 -10.88 9.35 11.20
N TYR A 159 -10.19 10.46 10.98
CA TYR A 159 -9.21 10.62 9.93
C TYR A 159 -7.81 10.74 10.50
N LEU A 160 -6.83 10.25 9.75
CA LEU A 160 -5.42 10.50 10.02
C LEU A 160 -5.12 11.99 9.89
N SER A 161 -4.18 12.49 10.69
CA SER A 161 -3.69 13.85 10.60
C SER A 161 -2.16 13.88 10.53
N THR A 162 -1.60 15.08 10.43
CA THR A 162 -0.17 15.34 10.49
C THR A 162 0.13 16.36 11.57
N ASP A 163 1.33 16.36 12.12
CA ASP A 163 1.75 17.32 13.14
C ASP A 163 3.28 17.47 13.11
N ILE A 164 3.83 18.40 13.88
CA ILE A 164 5.28 18.55 14.03
C ILE A 164 5.84 17.25 14.59
N CYS A 165 6.88 16.72 13.94
CA CYS A 165 7.50 15.46 14.35
C CYS A 165 7.99 15.50 15.79
N ASN A 166 7.55 14.54 16.60
CA ASN A 166 7.93 14.38 18.00
C ASN A 166 8.08 12.90 18.32
N ALA A 167 9.32 12.44 18.48
CA ALA A 167 9.61 11.03 18.76
C ALA A 167 9.04 10.54 20.11
N ASN A 168 8.75 11.45 21.03
CA ASN A 168 8.13 11.14 22.32
C ASN A 168 6.59 11.13 22.26
N ASP A 169 5.98 11.50 21.13
CA ASP A 169 4.53 11.46 20.96
C ASP A 169 4.10 10.04 20.51
N PRO A 170 3.47 9.23 21.39
CA PRO A 170 3.05 7.88 21.05
C PRO A 170 2.03 7.84 19.90
N LEU A 171 1.33 8.94 19.61
CA LEU A 171 0.35 9.05 18.53
C LEU A 171 1.01 9.20 17.15
N GLN A 172 2.31 9.47 17.09
CA GLN A 172 3.08 9.61 15.84
C GLN A 172 3.89 8.36 15.47
N GLN A 173 3.82 7.31 16.28
CA GLN A 173 4.62 6.10 16.10
C GLN A 173 3.81 5.01 15.40
N PHE A 174 4.25 4.58 14.21
CA PHE A 174 3.56 3.61 13.35
C PHE A 174 4.44 2.40 13.05
N GLN A 175 3.95 1.22 13.38
CA GLN A 175 4.58 -0.06 13.10
C GLN A 175 3.99 -0.70 11.84
N PHE A 176 4.85 -1.34 11.06
CA PHE A 176 4.47 -2.10 9.88
C PHE A 176 4.40 -3.58 10.22
N ASN A 177 3.21 -4.14 10.07
CA ASN A 177 3.00 -5.58 10.22
C ASN A 177 2.76 -6.15 8.82
N TYR A 178 3.83 -6.62 8.17
CA TYR A 178 3.75 -7.25 6.85
C TYR A 178 2.92 -8.54 6.93
N SER A 179 2.12 -8.76 5.89
CA SER A 179 1.42 -10.03 5.72
C SER A 179 2.43 -11.08 5.27
N GLU A 180 2.43 -12.24 5.93
CA GLU A 180 3.16 -13.44 5.48
C GLU A 180 2.57 -14.00 4.18
#